data_AF-A0A1Q7MXY3-F1
#
_entry.id   AF-A0A1Q7MXY3-F1
#
_cell.length_a   1.000
_cell.length_b   1.000
_cell.length_c   1.000
_cell.angle_alpha   90.00
_cell.angle_beta   90.00
_cell.angle_gamma   90.00
#
_symmetry.space_group_name_H-M   'P 1'
#
loop_
_entity.id
_entity.type
_entity.pdbx_description
1 polymer ?
#
loop_
_entity_poly.entity_id
_entity_poly.type
_entity_poly.pdbx_seq_one_letter_code
_entity_poly.pdbx_strand_id
1 'polypeptide(L)'
;MFCLACGSNTNPFNQGGGNFSNASLTGQYFYQLTGIDTAANFREAGVFTADGNGNIIGGRDDFAEGTTITSGSSTGSYRISNDGTGVFTISISDGRVLQLALTLVSSSKVYLMVTQTFDLANGTGIAEKQDPAVFAATPSGTFAFRTHTVSTAQGPSATVGAFTIASGTVSGSEDVNRAGALSFPTFTGSFNAPDTSGRGTGTFTDSANVTSTFIYYVVDADNLGFFSTNTGAPGLGRAETQTGAPFANTSLAGSYAFGSSGDTNVSLAGAKTVGHFTAGGDGTISAGAFDSVEDGTPLTNISFTGTYSMAANGRVTVTLNPSTGTIQQIFWMVSPSRAFFLTNDPNKVEDGTVDLQQAITFSNSTMKGQFAVLMDGFDPFNLVDRVGTLQGDGAGNLTLDEFINRSGTTQTPGFIAGTYSVASNSRATGVISGLSNNLVFYLISGSDAYILQNDTGAEIDGVISKQP
;
A
#
# COMPACT_ATOMS: atom_id res chain seq x y z
N MET A 1 50.47 8.11 -20.28
CA MET A 1 50.36 7.27 -19.07
C MET A 1 50.03 8.17 -17.90
N PHE A 2 48.74 8.27 -17.57
CA PHE A 2 48.21 8.66 -16.26
C PHE A 2 46.79 8.06 -16.24
N CYS A 3 46.64 6.93 -15.56
CA CYS A 3 45.34 6.41 -15.15
C CYS A 3 44.94 7.13 -13.87
N LEU A 4 43.68 7.54 -13.75
CA LEU A 4 43.06 7.91 -12.48
C LEU A 4 41.59 7.46 -12.48
N ALA A 5 41.41 6.32 -11.80
CA ALA A 5 40.29 5.84 -10.99
C ALA A 5 38.84 5.83 -11.54
N CYS A 6 38.34 4.60 -11.68
CA CYS A 6 36.93 4.19 -11.72
C CYS A 6 36.31 4.23 -10.30
N GLY A 7 35.04 4.62 -10.19
CA GLY A 7 34.24 4.58 -8.96
C GLY A 7 33.16 5.66 -8.89
N SER A 8 32.30 5.80 -9.90
CA SER A 8 31.20 6.78 -9.88
C SER A 8 29.96 6.21 -9.15
N ASN A 9 29.91 6.39 -7.82
CA ASN A 9 28.69 6.22 -7.00
C ASN A 9 27.78 7.45 -7.12
N THR A 10 27.40 7.81 -8.35
CA THR A 10 26.48 8.93 -8.62
C THR A 10 25.06 8.53 -8.27
N ASN A 11 24.35 9.40 -7.55
CA ASN A 11 22.91 9.25 -7.34
C ASN A 11 22.24 9.42 -8.71
N PRO A 12 21.45 8.44 -9.19
CA PRO A 12 20.91 8.47 -10.54
C PRO A 12 19.74 9.45 -10.72
N PHE A 13 19.20 10.01 -9.63
CA PHE A 13 18.07 10.95 -9.69
C PHE A 13 18.50 12.37 -10.10
N ASN A 14 17.63 13.05 -10.85
CA ASN A 14 17.79 14.48 -11.13
C ASN A 14 17.40 15.27 -9.88
N GLN A 15 18.32 16.07 -9.34
CA GLN A 15 18.08 16.78 -8.08
C GLN A 15 17.01 17.86 -8.25
N GLY A 16 15.81 17.59 -7.76
CA GLY A 16 14.71 18.54 -7.62
C GLY A 16 14.87 19.47 -6.42
N GLY A 17 13.84 20.27 -6.15
CA GLY A 17 13.73 21.07 -4.92
C GLY A 17 13.45 20.19 -3.69
N GLY A 18 13.87 20.63 -2.51
CA GLY A 18 13.61 19.94 -1.24
C GLY A 18 14.63 20.33 -0.16
N ASN A 19 14.53 19.71 1.01
CA ASN A 19 15.46 19.89 2.15
C ASN A 19 15.85 18.54 2.78
N PHE A 20 15.80 17.47 2.00
CA PHE A 20 16.14 16.13 2.48
C PHE A 20 17.65 15.88 2.43
N SER A 21 18.11 14.97 3.31
CA SER A 21 19.48 14.48 3.31
C SER A 21 19.51 13.12 4.01
N ASN A 22 20.70 12.52 4.16
CA ASN A 22 20.81 11.28 4.95
C ASN A 22 20.26 11.43 6.37
N ALA A 23 20.34 12.64 6.94
CA ALA A 23 19.82 12.93 8.29
C ALA A 23 18.28 12.87 8.36
N SER A 24 17.59 12.96 7.22
CA SER A 24 16.13 12.86 7.16
C SER A 24 15.62 11.43 7.36
N LEU A 25 16.47 10.42 7.12
CA LEU A 25 16.18 9.02 7.41
C LEU A 25 17.00 8.59 8.63
N THR A 26 16.39 8.56 9.81
CA THR A 26 17.09 8.26 11.08
C THR A 26 16.15 7.61 12.08
N GLY A 27 16.63 6.57 12.76
CA GLY A 27 15.86 5.75 13.68
C GLY A 27 15.45 4.41 13.07
N GLN A 28 14.52 3.73 13.73
CA GLN A 28 14.04 2.41 13.33
C GLN A 28 12.78 2.52 12.46
N TYR A 29 12.69 1.71 11.42
CA TYR A 29 11.58 1.68 10.48
C TYR A 29 11.15 0.24 10.23
N PHE A 30 9.85 0.01 10.21
CA PHE A 30 9.21 -1.17 9.65
C PHE A 30 9.06 -0.96 8.15
N TYR A 31 9.26 -2.00 7.33
CA TYR A 31 8.93 -1.97 5.92
C TYR A 31 8.22 -3.24 5.49
N GLN A 32 7.49 -3.12 4.38
CA GLN A 32 6.90 -4.24 3.66
C GLN A 32 6.99 -4.01 2.16
N LEU A 33 7.17 -5.08 1.40
CA LEU A 33 7.26 -5.10 -0.06
C LEU A 33 6.40 -6.23 -0.62
N THR A 34 5.61 -5.89 -1.63
CA THR A 34 4.93 -6.85 -2.50
C THR A 34 5.65 -6.87 -3.82
N GLY A 35 5.98 -8.05 -4.33
CA GLY A 35 6.66 -8.14 -5.62
C GLY A 35 6.51 -9.47 -6.33
N ILE A 36 7.05 -9.49 -7.54
CA ILE A 36 7.07 -10.60 -8.48
C ILE A 36 8.46 -10.64 -9.10
N ASP A 37 9.06 -11.81 -9.17
CA ASP A 37 10.27 -12.05 -9.92
C ASP A 37 10.07 -13.20 -10.92
N THR A 38 11.16 -13.71 -11.49
CA THR A 38 11.12 -14.80 -12.47
C THR A 38 10.73 -16.17 -11.88
N ALA A 39 10.81 -16.34 -10.56
CA ALA A 39 10.45 -17.55 -9.87
C ALA A 39 8.99 -17.52 -9.42
N ALA A 40 8.58 -16.53 -8.61
CA ALA A 40 7.21 -16.43 -8.13
C ALA A 40 6.85 -15.02 -7.60
N ASN A 41 5.66 -14.95 -7.00
CA ASN A 41 5.28 -13.81 -6.18
C ASN A 41 6.02 -13.93 -4.84
N PHE A 42 6.65 -12.85 -4.43
CA PHE A 42 7.26 -12.75 -3.12
C PHE A 42 6.55 -11.70 -2.26
N ARG A 43 6.72 -11.86 -0.96
CA ARG A 43 6.43 -10.85 0.05
C ARG A 43 7.66 -10.72 0.92
N GLU A 44 7.99 -9.50 1.28
CA GLU A 44 9.11 -9.21 2.15
C GLU A 44 8.67 -8.20 3.19
N ALA A 45 9.04 -8.41 4.44
CA ALA A 45 8.77 -7.48 5.50
C ALA A 45 9.91 -7.51 6.51
N GLY A 46 10.18 -6.39 7.13
CA GLY A 46 11.31 -6.31 8.03
C GLY A 46 11.38 -5.01 8.79
N VAL A 47 12.45 -4.89 9.53
CA VAL A 47 12.82 -3.69 10.28
C VAL A 47 14.26 -3.34 9.99
N PHE A 48 14.54 -2.04 9.87
CA PHE A 48 15.91 -1.54 9.74
C PHE A 48 16.12 -0.30 10.61
N THR A 49 17.35 -0.09 11.05
CA THR A 49 17.75 1.09 11.82
C THR A 49 18.73 1.93 11.01
N ALA A 50 18.30 3.12 10.59
CA ALA A 50 19.11 4.10 9.88
C ALA A 50 19.80 5.06 10.86
N ASP A 51 21.08 5.35 10.63
CA ASP A 51 21.90 6.17 11.52
C ASP A 51 21.86 7.69 11.26
N GLY A 52 21.17 8.14 10.20
CA GLY A 52 21.19 9.53 9.76
C GLY A 52 22.42 9.92 8.92
N ASN A 53 23.39 9.02 8.73
CA ASN A 53 24.65 9.27 8.03
C ASN A 53 24.85 8.39 6.79
N GLY A 54 23.85 7.59 6.42
CA GLY A 54 23.87 6.73 5.23
C GLY A 54 24.17 5.26 5.53
N ASN A 55 24.13 4.83 6.80
CA ASN A 55 24.31 3.43 7.18
C ASN A 55 23.04 2.84 7.79
N ILE A 56 22.76 1.59 7.44
CA ILE A 56 21.80 0.73 8.15
C ILE A 56 22.60 -0.12 9.13
N ILE A 57 22.46 0.19 10.42
CA ILE A 57 23.30 -0.33 11.50
C ILE A 57 22.76 -1.62 12.13
N GLY A 58 21.56 -2.04 11.74
CA GLY A 58 20.94 -3.27 12.20
C GLY A 58 19.50 -3.38 11.73
N GLY A 59 18.96 -4.58 11.84
CA GLY A 59 17.62 -4.89 11.37
C GLY A 59 17.38 -6.40 11.26
N ARG A 60 16.18 -6.74 10.78
CA ARG A 60 15.79 -8.09 10.43
C ARG A 60 14.92 -8.03 9.19
N ASP A 61 15.11 -9.01 8.32
CA ASP A 61 14.32 -9.23 7.12
C ASP A 61 13.63 -10.59 7.21
N ASP A 62 12.37 -10.64 6.81
CA ASP A 62 11.57 -11.85 6.59
C ASP A 62 11.06 -11.86 5.15
N PHE A 63 11.33 -12.97 4.46
CA PHE A 63 11.03 -13.13 3.04
C PHE A 63 10.22 -14.41 2.82
N ALA A 64 9.18 -14.32 1.99
CA ALA A 64 8.35 -15.45 1.62
C ALA A 64 8.13 -15.47 0.11
N GLU A 65 8.42 -16.61 -0.49
CA GLU A 65 8.21 -16.85 -1.92
C GLU A 65 7.84 -18.32 -2.14
N GLY A 66 6.65 -18.55 -2.70
CA GLY A 66 6.11 -19.90 -2.82
C GLY A 66 6.05 -20.60 -1.46
N THR A 67 6.77 -21.70 -1.29
CA THR A 67 6.88 -22.44 -0.02
C THR A 67 8.11 -22.06 0.81
N THR A 68 9.00 -21.23 0.27
CA THR A 68 10.22 -20.76 0.95
C THR A 68 9.86 -19.62 1.88
N ILE A 69 10.31 -19.73 3.14
CA ILE A 69 10.25 -18.65 4.12
C ILE A 69 11.62 -18.56 4.77
N THR A 70 12.26 -17.40 4.72
CA THR A 70 13.55 -17.16 5.38
C THR A 70 13.50 -15.92 6.25
N SER A 71 14.40 -15.89 7.23
CA SER A 71 14.59 -14.77 8.13
C SER A 71 16.08 -14.53 8.31
N GLY A 72 16.52 -13.27 8.27
CA GLY A 72 17.92 -12.93 8.45
C GLY A 72 18.11 -11.59 9.16
N SER A 73 19.22 -11.44 9.88
CA SER A 73 19.63 -10.12 10.37
C SER A 73 20.11 -9.28 9.20
N SER A 74 19.86 -7.98 9.24
CA SER A 74 20.12 -7.10 8.12
C SER A 74 20.98 -5.90 8.50
N THR A 75 21.91 -5.52 7.60
CA THR A 75 22.73 -4.29 7.68
C THR A 75 22.90 -3.74 6.27
N GLY A 76 23.38 -2.50 6.13
CA GLY A 76 23.40 -1.91 4.80
C GLY A 76 23.78 -0.45 4.75
N SER A 77 23.39 0.21 3.67
CA SER A 77 23.66 1.62 3.43
C SER A 77 22.54 2.27 2.62
N TYR A 78 22.44 3.59 2.72
CA TYR A 78 21.48 4.38 1.97
C TYR A 78 22.05 5.74 1.61
N ARG A 79 21.45 6.37 0.60
CA ARG A 79 21.77 7.76 0.22
C ARG A 79 20.50 8.49 -0.19
N ILE A 80 20.33 9.68 0.37
CA ILE A 80 19.17 10.56 0.12
C ILE A 80 19.61 11.81 -0.65
N SER A 81 18.89 12.11 -1.74
CA SER A 81 18.93 13.36 -2.51
C SER A 81 18.22 14.49 -1.78
N ASN A 82 18.44 15.72 -2.25
CA ASN A 82 17.79 16.90 -1.67
C ASN A 82 16.25 16.91 -1.84
N ASP A 83 15.75 16.31 -2.92
CA ASP A 83 14.32 16.12 -3.21
C ASP A 83 13.67 14.92 -2.50
N GLY A 84 14.43 14.19 -1.68
CA GLY A 84 13.96 13.02 -0.95
C GLY A 84 14.06 11.71 -1.71
N THR A 85 14.44 11.70 -2.99
CA THR A 85 14.74 10.47 -3.73
C THR A 85 16.03 9.82 -3.22
N GLY A 86 16.24 8.54 -3.50
CA GLY A 86 17.44 7.88 -3.02
C GLY A 86 17.57 6.43 -3.41
N VAL A 87 18.69 5.84 -3.00
CA VAL A 87 18.98 4.42 -3.16
C VAL A 87 19.33 3.81 -1.81
N PHE A 88 19.04 2.53 -1.68
CA PHE A 88 19.06 1.81 -0.42
C PHE A 88 19.44 0.35 -0.68
N THR A 89 20.43 -0.15 0.07
CA THR A 89 20.93 -1.51 -0.09
C THR A 89 21.03 -2.17 1.27
N ILE A 90 20.39 -3.34 1.41
CA ILE A 90 20.46 -4.19 2.60
C ILE A 90 21.12 -5.52 2.24
N SER A 91 22.14 -5.92 3.00
CA SER A 91 22.67 -7.28 3.04
C SER A 91 22.01 -8.06 4.17
N ILE A 92 21.58 -9.28 3.87
CA ILE A 92 20.82 -10.15 4.77
C ILE A 92 21.71 -11.35 5.11
N SER A 93 21.65 -11.83 6.35
CA SER A 93 22.54 -12.91 6.84
C SER A 93 22.33 -14.26 6.14
N ASP A 94 21.24 -14.43 5.39
CA ASP A 94 20.98 -15.61 4.57
C ASP A 94 21.67 -15.54 3.18
N GLY A 95 22.40 -14.46 2.90
CA GLY A 95 23.16 -14.24 1.67
C GLY A 95 22.44 -13.38 0.64
N ARG A 96 21.15 -13.05 0.83
CA ARG A 96 20.41 -12.15 -0.06
C ARG A 96 20.87 -10.70 0.10
N VAL A 97 20.65 -9.90 -0.95
CA VAL A 97 20.93 -8.45 -0.96
C VAL A 97 19.76 -7.71 -1.57
N LEU A 98 18.96 -7.02 -0.75
CA LEU A 98 17.86 -6.21 -1.21
C LEU A 98 18.37 -4.85 -1.70
N GLN A 99 18.13 -4.53 -2.97
CA GLN A 99 18.46 -3.24 -3.58
C GLN A 99 17.18 -2.49 -3.93
N LEU A 100 17.04 -1.27 -3.42
CA LEU A 100 15.86 -0.44 -3.59
C LEU A 100 16.21 0.96 -4.07
N ALA A 101 15.31 1.53 -4.85
CA ALA A 101 15.13 2.97 -4.97
C ALA A 101 14.06 3.38 -3.95
N LEU A 102 14.13 4.63 -3.50
CA LEU A 102 13.18 5.16 -2.55
C LEU A 102 12.82 6.62 -2.84
N THR A 103 11.73 7.08 -2.23
CA THR A 103 11.43 8.50 -2.07
C THR A 103 10.86 8.74 -0.67
N LEU A 104 11.44 9.67 0.09
CA LEU A 104 10.86 10.10 1.37
C LEU A 104 9.57 10.88 1.10
N VAL A 105 8.48 10.44 1.73
CA VAL A 105 7.29 11.28 1.90
C VAL A 105 7.56 12.29 3.02
N SER A 106 8.12 11.80 4.12
CA SER A 106 8.52 12.57 5.30
C SER A 106 9.63 11.81 6.02
N SER A 107 10.11 12.33 7.17
CA SER A 107 11.02 11.58 8.03
C SER A 107 10.37 10.34 8.68
N SER A 108 9.05 10.16 8.57
CA SER A 108 8.33 9.01 9.15
C SER A 108 7.76 8.04 8.13
N LYS A 109 7.78 8.37 6.82
CA LYS A 109 7.20 7.56 5.77
C LYS A 109 8.05 7.62 4.49
N VAL A 110 8.34 6.45 3.93
CA VAL A 110 9.18 6.27 2.75
C VAL A 110 8.46 5.35 1.76
N TYR A 111 8.48 5.71 0.48
CA TYR A 111 8.09 4.84 -0.62
C TYR A 111 9.29 4.09 -1.16
N LEU A 112 9.12 2.80 -1.44
CA LEU A 112 10.18 1.86 -1.80
C LEU A 112 9.83 1.16 -3.11
N MET A 113 10.86 0.92 -3.92
CA MET A 113 10.76 0.13 -5.14
C MET A 113 12.01 -0.74 -5.28
N VAL A 114 11.84 -2.02 -5.60
CA VAL A 114 12.92 -2.95 -5.89
C VAL A 114 13.64 -2.54 -7.17
N THR A 115 14.97 -2.53 -7.12
CA THR A 115 15.86 -2.24 -8.26
C THR A 115 16.78 -3.40 -8.58
N GLN A 116 16.54 -4.56 -7.97
CA GLN A 116 17.42 -5.72 -8.06
C GLN A 116 17.39 -6.28 -9.49
N THR A 117 18.53 -6.29 -10.18
CA THR A 117 18.59 -6.61 -11.61
C THR A 117 18.87 -8.08 -11.91
N PHE A 118 19.39 -8.86 -10.96
CA PHE A 118 19.89 -10.22 -11.23
C PHE A 118 18.79 -11.29 -11.27
N ASP A 119 17.69 -11.10 -10.54
CA ASP A 119 16.52 -12.00 -10.55
C ASP A 119 15.32 -11.40 -11.31
N LEU A 120 15.55 -10.27 -11.99
CA LEU A 120 14.56 -9.45 -12.69
C LEU A 120 13.31 -9.13 -11.84
N ALA A 121 13.54 -8.91 -10.54
CA ALA A 121 12.47 -8.67 -9.59
C ALA A 121 11.86 -7.27 -9.76
N ASN A 122 10.55 -7.23 -9.66
CA ASN A 122 9.72 -6.05 -9.51
C ASN A 122 9.05 -6.12 -8.13
N GLY A 123 8.91 -4.99 -7.47
CA GLY A 123 8.22 -4.92 -6.20
C GLY A 123 8.23 -3.53 -5.62
N THR A 124 7.19 -3.22 -4.86
CA THR A 124 7.00 -1.93 -4.22
C THR A 124 6.53 -2.08 -2.80
N GLY A 125 6.66 -0.99 -2.05
CA GLY A 125 5.99 -0.90 -0.77
C GLY A 125 6.40 0.34 -0.01
N ILE A 126 6.30 0.24 1.31
CA ILE A 126 6.45 1.39 2.20
C ILE A 126 7.36 1.03 3.36
N ALA A 127 8.04 2.05 3.89
CA ALA A 127 8.63 2.00 5.23
C ALA A 127 8.03 3.10 6.12
N GLU A 128 7.73 2.75 7.35
CA GLU A 128 7.17 3.64 8.36
C GLU A 128 8.04 3.62 9.61
N LYS A 129 8.28 4.80 10.18
CA LYS A 129 9.10 4.95 11.38
C LYS A 129 8.39 4.31 12.56
N GLN A 130 9.09 3.42 13.26
CA GLN A 130 8.56 2.77 14.44
C GLN A 130 8.69 3.66 15.67
N ASP A 131 7.84 3.43 16.67
CA ASP A 131 7.96 3.94 18.04
C ASP A 131 8.45 2.84 18.99
N PRO A 132 9.75 2.79 19.33
CA PRO A 132 10.27 1.78 20.25
C PRO A 132 9.72 1.85 21.67
N ALA A 133 9.06 2.95 22.06
CA ALA A 133 8.48 3.09 23.39
C ALA A 133 7.36 2.06 23.68
N VAL A 134 6.73 1.51 22.63
CA VAL A 134 5.61 0.58 22.76
C VAL A 134 5.99 -0.90 22.67
N PHE A 135 7.27 -1.24 22.49
CA PHE A 135 7.69 -2.65 22.31
C PHE A 135 7.81 -3.45 23.60
N ALA A 136 7.72 -2.80 24.76
CA ALA A 136 7.93 -3.47 26.06
C ALA A 136 6.80 -4.44 26.44
N ALA A 137 5.66 -4.41 25.75
CA ALA A 137 4.50 -5.24 26.03
C ALA A 137 3.86 -5.75 24.73
N THR A 138 3.09 -6.84 24.84
CA THR A 138 2.22 -7.28 23.74
C THR A 138 1.24 -6.17 23.39
N PRO A 139 0.96 -5.93 22.09
CA PRO A 139 -0.09 -5.01 21.66
C PRO A 139 -1.41 -5.33 22.35
N SER A 140 -2.20 -4.29 22.64
CA SER A 140 -3.48 -4.44 23.36
C SER A 140 -4.50 -3.47 22.79
N GLY A 141 -5.75 -3.91 22.70
CA GLY A 141 -6.83 -3.11 22.14
C GLY A 141 -7.56 -3.83 21.01
N THR A 142 -8.55 -3.14 20.44
CA THR A 142 -9.30 -3.63 19.30
C THR A 142 -8.73 -3.02 18.04
N PHE A 143 -8.42 -3.84 17.04
CA PHE A 143 -7.86 -3.44 15.77
C PHE A 143 -8.78 -3.88 14.64
N ALA A 144 -8.98 -3.00 13.65
CA ALA A 144 -9.47 -3.41 12.35
C ALA A 144 -8.27 -3.78 11.48
N PHE A 145 -8.40 -4.80 10.65
CA PHE A 145 -7.27 -5.31 9.87
C PHE A 145 -7.66 -5.67 8.45
N ARG A 146 -6.62 -5.73 7.61
CA ARG A 146 -6.66 -6.20 6.23
C ARG A 146 -5.44 -7.07 5.98
N THR A 147 -5.62 -8.23 5.35
CA THR A 147 -4.51 -9.05 4.85
C THR A 147 -4.81 -9.56 3.45
N HIS A 148 -3.78 -9.65 2.62
CA HIS A 148 -3.86 -10.25 1.30
C HIS A 148 -2.78 -11.32 1.15
N THR A 149 -3.18 -12.54 0.81
CA THR A 149 -2.27 -13.68 0.56
C THR A 149 -2.47 -14.22 -0.84
N VAL A 150 -1.37 -14.59 -1.51
CA VAL A 150 -1.43 -15.30 -2.80
C VAL A 150 -0.98 -16.73 -2.56
N SER A 151 -1.85 -17.71 -2.82
CA SER A 151 -1.52 -19.13 -2.69
C SER A 151 -1.64 -19.85 -4.04
N THR A 152 -0.62 -20.63 -4.39
CA THR A 152 -0.67 -21.49 -5.58
C THR A 152 -1.60 -22.69 -5.41
N ALA A 153 -1.91 -23.08 -4.16
CA ALA A 153 -2.79 -24.21 -3.85
C ALA A 153 -4.25 -23.80 -3.64
N GLN A 154 -4.49 -22.61 -3.06
CA GLN A 154 -5.83 -22.16 -2.65
C GLN A 154 -6.33 -20.95 -3.44
N GLY A 155 -5.53 -20.41 -4.35
CA GLY A 155 -5.78 -19.13 -5.00
C GLY A 155 -5.50 -17.94 -4.07
N PRO A 156 -5.78 -16.72 -4.54
CA PRO A 156 -5.63 -15.52 -3.73
C PRO A 156 -6.71 -15.43 -2.65
N SER A 157 -6.39 -14.70 -1.57
CA SER A 157 -7.34 -14.42 -0.51
C SER A 157 -7.15 -13.01 0.03
N ALA A 158 -8.26 -12.28 0.08
CA ALA A 158 -8.39 -10.99 0.74
C ALA A 158 -9.24 -11.16 1.99
N THR A 159 -8.76 -10.61 3.10
CA THR A 159 -9.42 -10.69 4.40
C THR A 159 -9.50 -9.31 5.01
N VAL A 160 -10.68 -8.94 5.52
CA VAL A 160 -10.85 -7.77 6.38
C VAL A 160 -11.63 -8.16 7.62
N GLY A 161 -11.33 -7.54 8.76
CA GLY A 161 -11.97 -7.93 10.01
C GLY A 161 -11.66 -6.99 11.16
N ALA A 162 -12.08 -7.40 12.35
CA ALA A 162 -11.60 -6.82 13.59
C ALA A 162 -11.29 -7.90 14.62
N PHE A 163 -10.26 -7.65 15.43
CA PHE A 163 -9.89 -8.48 16.56
C PHE A 163 -9.55 -7.65 17.77
N THR A 164 -9.70 -8.24 18.96
CA THR A 164 -9.27 -7.64 20.22
C THR A 164 -8.14 -8.46 20.81
N ILE A 165 -7.03 -7.80 21.17
CA ILE A 165 -5.93 -8.40 21.94
C ILE A 165 -6.08 -8.02 23.41
N ALA A 166 -6.20 -9.02 24.28
CA ALA A 166 -6.21 -8.87 25.73
C ALA A 166 -5.18 -9.79 26.36
N SER A 167 -4.08 -9.22 26.87
CA SER A 167 -2.95 -9.98 27.43
C SER A 167 -2.42 -11.06 26.48
N GLY A 168 -2.35 -10.75 25.19
CA GLY A 168 -1.90 -11.66 24.14
C GLY A 168 -2.92 -12.71 23.69
N THR A 169 -4.09 -12.84 24.32
CA THR A 169 -5.20 -13.64 23.77
C THR A 169 -6.01 -12.81 22.79
N VAL A 170 -6.43 -13.45 21.69
CA VAL A 170 -7.21 -12.81 20.63
C VAL A 170 -8.60 -13.42 20.51
N SER A 171 -9.59 -12.56 20.31
CA SER A 171 -10.91 -12.91 19.79
C SER A 171 -11.32 -11.92 18.70
N GLY A 172 -11.88 -12.40 17.60
CA GLY A 172 -12.27 -11.56 16.48
C GLY A 172 -13.25 -12.20 15.53
N SER A 173 -13.58 -11.44 14.50
CA SER A 173 -14.38 -11.89 13.35
C SER A 173 -13.87 -11.21 12.10
N GLU A 174 -13.98 -11.91 10.99
CA GLU A 174 -13.47 -11.46 9.70
C GLU A 174 -14.46 -11.80 8.59
N ASP A 175 -14.27 -11.16 7.46
CA ASP A 175 -14.80 -11.53 6.17
C ASP A 175 -13.61 -11.89 5.28
N VAL A 176 -13.70 -13.05 4.63
CA VAL A 176 -12.64 -13.60 3.79
C VAL A 176 -13.24 -13.91 2.44
N ASN A 177 -12.73 -13.28 1.38
CA ASN A 177 -12.91 -13.74 0.02
C ASN A 177 -11.70 -14.59 -0.35
N ARG A 178 -11.92 -15.89 -0.58
CA ARG A 178 -10.87 -16.84 -0.96
C ARG A 178 -11.23 -17.45 -2.31
N ALA A 179 -10.42 -17.17 -3.33
CA ALA A 179 -10.66 -17.61 -4.70
C ALA A 179 -12.11 -17.36 -5.19
N GLY A 180 -12.66 -16.18 -4.88
CA GLY A 180 -14.03 -15.80 -5.25
C GLY A 180 -15.13 -16.32 -4.31
N ALA A 181 -14.79 -17.09 -3.27
CA ALA A 181 -15.75 -17.59 -2.29
C ALA A 181 -15.70 -16.76 -0.99
N LEU A 182 -16.77 -16.00 -0.73
CA LEU A 182 -16.92 -15.24 0.51
C LEU A 182 -17.33 -16.12 1.69
N SER A 183 -16.69 -15.92 2.83
CA SER A 183 -17.06 -16.46 4.14
C SER A 183 -16.82 -15.44 5.25
N PHE A 184 -17.38 -15.65 6.44
CA PHE A 184 -17.29 -14.69 7.55
C PHE A 184 -17.07 -15.38 8.91
N PRO A 185 -15.92 -16.06 9.10
CA PRO A 185 -15.67 -16.81 10.32
C PRO A 185 -15.48 -15.91 11.54
N THR A 186 -15.72 -16.48 12.71
CA THR A 186 -15.15 -15.98 13.96
C THR A 186 -13.81 -16.67 14.19
N PHE A 187 -12.90 -16.05 14.92
CA PHE A 187 -11.61 -16.64 15.21
C PHE A 187 -11.12 -16.29 16.62
N THR A 188 -10.25 -17.15 17.12
CA THR A 188 -9.44 -16.90 18.32
C THR A 188 -7.97 -16.91 17.94
N GLY A 189 -7.08 -16.50 18.84
CA GLY A 189 -5.67 -16.48 18.50
C GLY A 189 -4.77 -16.06 19.64
N SER A 190 -3.50 -15.87 19.30
CA SER A 190 -2.49 -15.43 20.25
C SER A 190 -1.47 -14.47 19.64
N PHE A 191 -0.98 -13.55 20.45
CA PHE A 191 0.17 -12.68 20.17
C PHE A 191 1.22 -12.91 21.26
N ASN A 192 2.42 -13.31 20.85
CA ASN A 192 3.59 -13.32 21.73
C ASN A 192 4.13 -11.89 21.86
N ALA A 193 4.77 -11.56 22.98
CA ALA A 193 5.42 -10.24 23.14
C ALA A 193 6.47 -10.01 22.04
N PRO A 194 6.56 -8.78 21.48
CA PRO A 194 7.56 -8.49 20.46
C PRO A 194 8.96 -8.42 21.06
N ASP A 195 9.97 -8.57 20.21
CA ASP A 195 11.36 -8.32 20.57
C ASP A 195 11.69 -6.81 20.59
N THR A 196 12.94 -6.45 20.87
CA THR A 196 13.38 -5.05 20.94
C THR A 196 13.36 -4.31 19.61
N SER A 197 13.06 -5.00 18.50
CA SER A 197 12.85 -4.40 17.19
C SER A 197 11.36 -4.23 16.83
N GLY A 198 10.46 -4.55 17.77
CA GLY A 198 9.03 -4.47 17.56
C GLY A 198 8.47 -5.66 16.77
N ARG A 199 9.29 -6.68 16.49
CA ARG A 199 8.86 -7.88 15.76
C ARG A 199 8.37 -8.95 16.72
N GLY A 200 7.17 -9.47 16.50
CA GLY A 200 6.60 -10.58 17.27
C GLY A 200 6.02 -11.67 16.38
N THR A 201 5.45 -12.71 17.00
CA THR A 201 4.76 -13.80 16.30
C THR A 201 3.37 -14.01 16.87
N GLY A 202 2.46 -14.53 16.05
CA GLY A 202 1.10 -14.82 16.47
C GLY A 202 0.41 -15.87 15.63
N THR A 203 -0.80 -16.19 16.05
CA THR A 203 -1.67 -17.17 15.39
C THR A 203 -3.12 -16.71 15.38
N PHE A 204 -3.85 -17.08 14.33
CA PHE A 204 -5.31 -17.05 14.27
C PHE A 204 -5.84 -18.44 13.98
N THR A 205 -6.87 -18.87 14.69
CA THR A 205 -7.59 -20.12 14.47
C THR A 205 -9.05 -19.80 14.25
N ASP A 206 -9.54 -20.05 13.03
CA ASP A 206 -10.91 -19.78 12.64
C ASP A 206 -11.91 -20.80 13.20
N SER A 207 -13.21 -20.51 13.04
CA SER A 207 -14.29 -21.39 13.48
C SER A 207 -14.39 -22.71 12.71
N ALA A 208 -13.62 -22.89 11.62
CA ALA A 208 -13.44 -24.15 10.93
C ALA A 208 -12.20 -24.93 11.43
N ASN A 209 -11.53 -24.44 12.48
CA ASN A 209 -10.29 -24.96 13.06
C ASN A 209 -9.07 -24.90 12.12
N VAL A 210 -9.07 -23.98 11.15
CA VAL A 210 -7.89 -23.68 10.34
C VAL A 210 -7.03 -22.68 11.09
N THR A 211 -5.73 -23.00 11.27
CA THR A 211 -4.79 -22.11 11.95
C THR A 211 -3.85 -21.43 10.95
N SER A 212 -3.87 -20.10 10.97
CA SER A 212 -2.92 -19.22 10.30
C SER A 212 -1.84 -18.77 11.27
N THR A 213 -0.61 -18.66 10.78
CA THR A 213 0.56 -18.23 11.56
C THR A 213 1.17 -17.01 10.89
N PHE A 214 1.62 -16.05 11.68
CA PHE A 214 2.20 -14.83 11.15
C PHE A 214 3.32 -14.29 12.04
N ILE A 215 4.17 -13.49 11.40
CA ILE A 215 5.01 -12.50 12.07
C ILE A 215 4.23 -11.18 12.03
N TYR A 216 4.35 -10.40 13.10
CA TYR A 216 3.82 -9.05 13.14
C TYR A 216 4.92 -8.06 13.53
N TYR A 217 4.72 -6.80 13.15
CA TYR A 217 5.61 -5.70 13.41
C TYR A 217 4.84 -4.56 14.05
N VAL A 218 5.29 -4.11 15.22
CA VAL A 218 4.73 -2.93 15.88
C VAL A 218 5.30 -1.69 15.22
N VAL A 219 4.46 -0.92 14.52
CA VAL A 219 4.86 0.38 13.98
C VAL A 219 4.75 1.41 15.10
N ASP A 220 3.58 1.53 15.70
CA ASP A 220 3.35 2.35 16.90
C ASP A 220 2.24 1.72 17.75
N ALA A 221 1.70 2.46 18.72
CA ALA A 221 0.61 1.97 19.57
C ALA A 221 -0.65 1.59 18.78
N ASP A 222 -0.85 2.20 17.60
CA ASP A 222 -2.07 2.11 16.82
C ASP A 222 -1.92 1.32 15.52
N ASN A 223 -0.69 1.02 15.09
CA ASN A 223 -0.42 0.44 13.79
C ASN A 223 0.45 -0.81 13.90
N LEU A 224 -0.03 -1.91 13.31
CA LEU A 224 0.71 -3.17 13.19
C LEU A 224 0.84 -3.57 11.71
N GLY A 225 2.02 -4.06 11.32
CA GLY A 225 2.24 -4.75 10.05
C GLY A 225 2.19 -6.26 10.22
N PHE A 226 1.70 -6.99 9.22
CA PHE A 226 1.64 -8.45 9.21
C PHE A 226 2.44 -9.05 8.06
N PHE A 227 3.02 -10.22 8.33
CA PHE A 227 3.68 -11.07 7.36
C PHE A 227 3.24 -12.53 7.58
N SER A 228 2.63 -13.12 6.55
CA SER A 228 2.16 -14.51 6.60
C SER A 228 3.34 -15.48 6.69
N THR A 229 3.29 -16.42 7.62
CA THR A 229 4.23 -17.55 7.69
C THR A 229 3.57 -18.88 7.30
N ASN A 230 2.39 -18.83 6.70
CA ASN A 230 1.74 -20.00 6.14
C ASN A 230 2.50 -20.46 4.88
N THR A 231 3.09 -21.66 4.94
CA THR A 231 3.82 -22.25 3.80
C THR A 231 2.95 -22.29 2.55
N GLY A 232 3.44 -21.74 1.43
CA GLY A 232 2.70 -21.73 0.16
C GLY A 232 1.63 -20.64 0.05
N ALA A 233 1.59 -19.69 0.98
CA ALA A 233 0.65 -18.58 0.99
C ALA A 233 1.35 -17.28 1.46
N PRO A 234 2.36 -16.79 0.70
CA PRO A 234 2.96 -15.49 0.97
C PRO A 234 1.89 -14.40 1.02
N GLY A 235 1.96 -13.55 2.03
CA GLY A 235 1.00 -12.47 2.21
C GLY A 235 1.46 -11.43 3.21
N LEU A 236 0.87 -10.25 3.08
CA LEU A 236 1.10 -9.09 3.94
C LEU A 236 -0.23 -8.58 4.47
N GLY A 237 -0.16 -7.70 5.46
CA GLY A 237 -1.33 -7.00 5.92
C GLY A 237 -1.00 -5.90 6.92
N ARG A 238 -2.06 -5.25 7.39
CA ARG A 238 -2.00 -4.20 8.39
C ARG A 238 -3.17 -4.32 9.35
N ALA A 239 -2.94 -3.93 10.61
CA ALA A 239 -3.97 -3.64 11.59
C ALA A 239 -3.85 -2.20 12.09
N GLU A 240 -4.98 -1.56 12.31
CA GLU A 240 -5.08 -0.21 12.88
C GLU A 240 -6.10 -0.20 14.03
N THR A 241 -5.78 0.49 15.14
CA THR A 241 -6.67 0.56 16.31
C THR A 241 -8.05 1.08 15.91
N GLN A 242 -9.10 0.37 16.32
CA GLN A 242 -10.46 0.85 16.16
C GLN A 242 -10.75 2.01 17.11
N THR A 243 -11.20 3.14 16.56
CA THR A 243 -11.60 4.32 17.33
C THR A 243 -13.00 4.79 16.91
N GLY A 244 -13.81 5.25 17.89
CA GLY A 244 -15.17 5.73 17.63
C GLY A 244 -16.29 4.69 17.80
N ALA A 245 -15.98 3.49 18.30
CA ALA A 245 -17.00 2.50 18.67
C ALA A 245 -17.83 2.94 19.91
N PRO A 246 -19.09 2.51 20.07
CA PRO A 246 -19.84 1.63 19.16
C PRO A 246 -20.23 2.37 17.88
N PHE A 247 -20.09 1.65 16.76
CA PHE A 247 -20.37 2.21 15.45
C PHE A 247 -21.88 2.15 15.11
N ALA A 248 -22.31 3.04 14.21
CA ALA A 248 -23.67 3.12 13.67
C ALA A 248 -23.61 3.82 12.31
N ASN A 249 -24.67 3.77 11.48
CA ASN A 249 -24.65 4.37 10.14
C ASN A 249 -24.12 5.81 10.09
N THR A 250 -24.35 6.60 11.15
CA THR A 250 -23.84 7.98 11.31
C THR A 250 -22.32 8.10 11.39
N SER A 251 -21.61 6.99 11.62
CA SER A 251 -20.15 6.92 11.70
C SER A 251 -19.50 6.91 10.31
N LEU A 252 -20.25 6.53 9.26
CA LEU A 252 -19.84 6.65 7.86
C LEU A 252 -20.64 7.78 7.22
N ALA A 253 -20.20 9.02 7.42
CA ALA A 253 -20.87 10.21 6.92
C ALA A 253 -19.84 11.17 6.34
N GLY A 254 -20.12 11.68 5.14
CA GLY A 254 -19.21 12.57 4.41
C GLY A 254 -18.75 11.98 3.08
N SER A 255 -17.80 12.66 2.45
CA SER A 255 -17.21 12.24 1.18
C SER A 255 -15.91 11.51 1.44
N TYR A 256 -15.73 10.36 0.80
CA TYR A 256 -14.59 9.48 0.97
C TYR A 256 -13.96 9.21 -0.39
N ALA A 257 -12.63 9.12 -0.43
CA ALA A 257 -11.90 8.56 -1.55
C ALA A 257 -11.48 7.13 -1.20
N PHE A 258 -11.33 6.27 -2.20
CA PHE A 258 -10.92 4.89 -2.00
C PHE A 258 -9.97 4.43 -3.11
N GLY A 259 -9.15 3.44 -2.76
CA GLY A 259 -8.28 2.72 -3.68
C GLY A 259 -8.22 1.25 -3.32
N SER A 260 -8.19 0.39 -4.34
CA SER A 260 -8.04 -1.05 -4.21
C SER A 260 -7.21 -1.66 -5.32
N SER A 261 -6.63 -2.80 -4.98
CA SER A 261 -5.93 -3.69 -5.88
C SER A 261 -6.39 -5.12 -5.58
N GLY A 262 -6.42 -5.96 -6.59
CA GLY A 262 -6.85 -7.34 -6.45
C GLY A 262 -6.42 -8.23 -7.59
N ASP A 263 -6.69 -9.50 -7.42
CA ASP A 263 -6.41 -10.57 -8.36
C ASP A 263 -7.69 -10.99 -9.08
N THR A 264 -7.59 -11.31 -10.36
CA THR A 264 -8.68 -11.90 -11.15
C THR A 264 -8.45 -13.39 -11.36
N ASN A 265 -9.40 -14.06 -12.02
CA ASN A 265 -9.21 -15.43 -12.51
C ASN A 265 -8.13 -15.55 -13.60
N VAL A 266 -7.70 -14.42 -14.19
CA VAL A 266 -6.74 -14.38 -15.31
C VAL A 266 -5.36 -13.94 -14.82
N SER A 267 -5.29 -12.90 -14.00
CA SER A 267 -4.02 -12.29 -13.60
C SER A 267 -3.99 -11.86 -12.13
N LEU A 268 -2.83 -12.03 -11.51
CA LEU A 268 -2.55 -11.43 -10.21
C LEU A 268 -2.33 -9.93 -10.36
N ALA A 269 -2.77 -9.15 -9.38
CA ALA A 269 -2.89 -7.69 -9.46
C ALA A 269 -3.71 -7.21 -10.69
N GLY A 270 -4.56 -8.08 -11.25
CA GLY A 270 -5.35 -7.87 -12.46
C GLY A 270 -6.56 -6.97 -12.32
N ALA A 271 -6.78 -6.38 -11.15
CA ALA A 271 -7.87 -5.44 -10.95
C ALA A 271 -7.41 -4.30 -10.06
N LYS A 272 -7.51 -3.07 -10.57
CA LYS A 272 -7.21 -1.85 -9.82
C LYS A 272 -8.39 -0.90 -9.89
N THR A 273 -8.83 -0.35 -8.75
CA THR A 273 -9.95 0.60 -8.70
C THR A 273 -9.61 1.78 -7.82
N VAL A 274 -9.87 2.99 -8.31
CA VAL A 274 -9.81 4.23 -7.51
C VAL A 274 -11.11 5.01 -7.67
N GLY A 275 -11.56 5.66 -6.62
CA GLY A 275 -12.85 6.35 -6.68
C GLY A 275 -13.14 7.26 -5.51
N HIS A 276 -14.35 7.81 -5.54
CA HIS A 276 -14.93 8.53 -4.40
C HIS A 276 -16.42 8.21 -4.27
N PHE A 277 -16.96 8.42 -3.07
CA PHE A 277 -18.39 8.40 -2.82
C PHE A 277 -18.78 9.35 -1.68
N THR A 278 -20.07 9.67 -1.58
CA THR A 278 -20.63 10.46 -0.48
C THR A 278 -21.65 9.61 0.28
N ALA A 279 -21.36 9.34 1.55
CA ALA A 279 -22.24 8.63 2.47
C ALA A 279 -23.06 9.60 3.33
N GLY A 280 -24.35 9.32 3.48
CA GLY A 280 -25.31 10.20 4.15
C GLY A 280 -25.32 10.13 5.68
N GLY A 281 -24.66 9.14 6.30
CA GLY A 281 -24.80 8.87 7.72
C GLY A 281 -26.12 8.15 8.10
N ASP A 282 -26.96 7.85 7.12
CA ASP A 282 -28.29 7.25 7.27
C ASP A 282 -28.41 5.88 6.59
N GLY A 283 -27.32 5.37 6.01
CA GLY A 283 -27.30 4.14 5.22
C GLY A 283 -27.40 4.36 3.71
N THR A 284 -27.40 5.62 3.24
CA THR A 284 -27.42 5.94 1.80
C THR A 284 -26.04 6.37 1.27
N ILE A 285 -25.74 5.98 0.03
CA ILE A 285 -24.65 6.55 -0.77
C ILE A 285 -25.31 7.35 -1.89
N SER A 286 -25.29 8.67 -1.76
CA SER A 286 -26.07 9.58 -2.61
C SER A 286 -25.42 9.83 -3.97
N ALA A 287 -24.10 9.73 -4.05
CA ALA A 287 -23.31 9.85 -5.27
C ALA A 287 -21.95 9.19 -5.10
N GLY A 288 -21.38 8.74 -6.21
CA GLY A 288 -19.99 8.30 -6.30
C GLY A 288 -19.59 8.10 -7.75
N ALA A 289 -18.28 8.01 -7.97
CA ALA A 289 -17.71 7.58 -9.25
C ALA A 289 -16.38 6.87 -9.02
N PHE A 290 -16.06 5.94 -9.91
CA PHE A 290 -14.78 5.25 -9.91
C PHE A 290 -14.18 5.16 -11.32
N ASP A 291 -12.88 5.00 -11.34
CA ASP A 291 -12.10 4.53 -12.48
C ASP A 291 -11.49 3.19 -12.08
N SER A 292 -11.49 2.24 -13.00
CA SER A 292 -10.86 0.95 -12.77
C SER A 292 -10.17 0.45 -14.02
N VAL A 293 -9.19 -0.41 -13.85
CA VAL A 293 -8.76 -1.33 -14.89
C VAL A 293 -9.03 -2.74 -14.36
N GLU A 294 -9.45 -3.63 -15.26
CA GLU A 294 -9.51 -5.06 -14.99
C GLU A 294 -8.98 -5.82 -16.21
N ASP A 295 -7.93 -6.62 -16.00
CA ASP A 295 -7.19 -7.36 -17.02
C ASP A 295 -6.85 -6.48 -18.26
N GLY A 296 -6.38 -5.25 -18.00
CA GLY A 296 -6.03 -4.26 -19.03
C GLY A 296 -7.22 -3.56 -19.70
N THR A 297 -8.45 -3.78 -19.23
CA THR A 297 -9.66 -3.13 -19.75
C THR A 297 -10.11 -1.99 -18.83
N PRO A 298 -9.99 -0.72 -19.27
CA PRO A 298 -10.35 0.41 -18.43
C PRO A 298 -11.85 0.69 -18.42
N LEU A 299 -12.36 1.06 -17.24
CA LEU A 299 -13.61 1.76 -17.04
C LEU A 299 -13.30 3.16 -16.51
N THR A 300 -13.92 4.18 -17.11
CA THR A 300 -13.59 5.58 -16.82
C THR A 300 -14.80 6.31 -16.25
N ASN A 301 -14.62 6.90 -15.06
CA ASN A 301 -15.58 7.77 -14.40
C ASN A 301 -17.01 7.20 -14.35
N ILE A 302 -17.14 5.92 -13.97
CA ILE A 302 -18.43 5.24 -13.86
C ILE A 302 -19.14 5.74 -12.61
N SER A 303 -20.25 6.44 -12.81
CA SER A 303 -21.08 6.95 -11.71
C SER A 303 -21.88 5.84 -11.05
N PHE A 304 -22.09 5.95 -9.74
CA PHE A 304 -22.95 5.06 -8.98
C PHE A 304 -23.69 5.79 -7.85
N THR A 305 -24.74 5.13 -7.37
CA THR A 305 -25.35 5.39 -6.06
C THR A 305 -25.33 4.08 -5.27
N GLY A 306 -25.72 4.08 -4.00
CA GLY A 306 -25.65 2.87 -3.21
C GLY A 306 -26.34 2.96 -1.86
N THR A 307 -26.17 1.90 -1.09
CA THR A 307 -26.63 1.81 0.30
C THR A 307 -25.61 1.07 1.14
N TYR A 308 -25.65 1.28 2.44
CA TYR A 308 -24.85 0.55 3.40
C TYR A 308 -25.60 0.31 4.71
N SER A 309 -25.18 -0.72 5.44
CA SER A 309 -25.68 -1.03 6.78
C SER A 309 -24.52 -1.38 7.69
N MET A 310 -24.42 -0.66 8.81
CA MET A 310 -23.31 -0.77 9.76
C MET A 310 -23.71 -1.48 11.06
N ALA A 311 -22.94 -2.49 11.43
CA ALA A 311 -23.02 -3.13 12.74
C ALA A 311 -22.17 -2.39 13.78
N ALA A 312 -22.49 -2.57 15.06
CA ALA A 312 -21.84 -1.86 16.17
C ALA A 312 -20.34 -2.16 16.34
N ASN A 313 -19.88 -3.30 15.80
CA ASN A 313 -18.47 -3.69 15.78
C ASN A 313 -17.68 -3.09 14.61
N GLY A 314 -18.31 -2.28 13.77
CA GLY A 314 -17.67 -1.62 12.63
C GLY A 314 -17.73 -2.40 11.32
N ARG A 315 -18.34 -3.59 11.28
CA ARG A 315 -18.60 -4.28 10.01
C ARG A 315 -19.70 -3.56 9.24
N VAL A 316 -19.47 -3.27 7.96
CA VAL A 316 -20.42 -2.58 7.07
C VAL A 316 -20.68 -3.44 5.84
N THR A 317 -21.94 -3.71 5.52
CA THR A 317 -22.31 -4.29 4.22
C THR A 317 -22.66 -3.15 3.27
N VAL A 318 -22.05 -3.12 2.09
CA VAL A 318 -22.15 -2.03 1.11
C VAL A 318 -22.61 -2.58 -0.24
N THR A 319 -23.56 -1.88 -0.86
CA THR A 319 -24.07 -2.16 -2.21
C THR A 319 -23.91 -0.91 -3.05
N LEU A 320 -23.12 -0.99 -4.13
CA LEU A 320 -22.96 0.07 -5.12
C LEU A 320 -23.70 -0.32 -6.41
N ASN A 321 -24.36 0.63 -7.04
CA ASN A 321 -25.21 0.42 -8.22
C ASN A 321 -24.74 1.27 -9.42
N PRO A 322 -23.58 0.96 -10.03
CA PRO A 322 -23.21 1.53 -11.31
C PRO A 322 -24.03 0.92 -12.46
N SER A 323 -23.99 1.56 -13.64
CA SER A 323 -24.64 1.04 -14.86
C SER A 323 -24.02 -0.26 -15.39
N THR A 324 -22.82 -0.62 -14.92
CA THR A 324 -22.06 -1.81 -15.32
C THR A 324 -22.43 -3.06 -14.52
N GLY A 325 -23.27 -2.95 -13.49
CA GLY A 325 -23.69 -4.06 -12.63
C GLY A 325 -23.48 -3.77 -11.15
N THR A 326 -24.26 -4.40 -10.28
CA THR A 326 -24.15 -4.18 -8.83
C THR A 326 -22.82 -4.69 -8.28
N ILE A 327 -22.14 -3.87 -7.47
CA ILE A 327 -20.92 -4.24 -6.77
C ILE A 327 -21.24 -4.40 -5.28
N GLN A 328 -20.86 -5.54 -4.71
CA GLN A 328 -21.02 -5.83 -3.29
C GLN A 328 -19.67 -5.70 -2.58
N GLN A 329 -19.62 -4.94 -1.49
CA GLN A 329 -18.41 -4.76 -0.69
C GLN A 329 -18.70 -4.94 0.79
N ILE A 330 -17.66 -5.26 1.56
CA ILE A 330 -17.71 -5.33 3.01
C ILE A 330 -16.61 -4.43 3.57
N PHE A 331 -17.00 -3.45 4.39
CA PHE A 331 -16.04 -2.57 5.07
C PHE A 331 -15.88 -2.99 6.53
N TRP A 332 -14.69 -2.74 7.06
CA TRP A 332 -14.41 -2.77 8.50
C TRP A 332 -13.84 -1.42 8.91
N MET A 333 -14.60 -0.69 9.73
CA MET A 333 -14.23 0.65 10.19
C MET A 333 -13.00 0.57 11.09
N VAL A 334 -11.97 1.34 10.75
CA VAL A 334 -10.88 1.70 11.66
C VAL A 334 -11.34 2.88 12.52
N SER A 335 -11.89 3.90 11.88
CA SER A 335 -12.45 5.09 12.53
C SER A 335 -13.48 5.74 11.60
N PRO A 336 -14.24 6.75 12.05
CA PRO A 336 -15.10 7.50 11.13
C PRO A 336 -14.37 8.09 9.90
N SER A 337 -13.05 8.23 9.95
CA SER A 337 -12.26 8.74 8.82
C SER A 337 -11.64 7.66 7.94
N ARG A 338 -11.71 6.37 8.32
CA ARG A 338 -10.97 5.31 7.62
C ARG A 338 -11.60 3.93 7.77
N ALA A 339 -11.62 3.16 6.69
CA ALA A 339 -12.05 1.77 6.71
C ALA A 339 -11.22 0.91 5.75
N PHE A 340 -11.04 -0.36 6.08
CA PHE A 340 -10.59 -1.37 5.13
C PHE A 340 -11.78 -2.01 4.44
N PHE A 341 -11.62 -2.47 3.21
CA PHE A 341 -12.69 -3.19 2.53
C PHE A 341 -12.19 -4.36 1.70
N LEU A 342 -13.10 -5.30 1.44
CA LEU A 342 -12.98 -6.27 0.35
C LEU A 342 -14.18 -6.21 -0.57
N THR A 343 -13.98 -6.64 -1.81
CA THR A 343 -15.03 -6.84 -2.82
C THR A 343 -15.52 -8.29 -2.79
N ASN A 344 -16.84 -8.46 -2.73
CA ASN A 344 -17.51 -9.76 -2.84
C ASN A 344 -17.85 -10.04 -4.30
N ASP A 345 -16.91 -10.66 -5.01
CA ASP A 345 -17.04 -11.03 -6.43
C ASP A 345 -16.53 -12.46 -6.64
N PRO A 346 -17.27 -13.34 -7.34
CA PRO A 346 -16.83 -14.70 -7.63
C PRO A 346 -15.66 -14.80 -8.61
N ASN A 347 -15.32 -13.73 -9.33
CA ASN A 347 -14.27 -13.71 -10.34
C ASN A 347 -13.03 -12.93 -9.92
N LYS A 348 -13.06 -12.31 -8.73
CA LYS A 348 -12.02 -11.41 -8.26
C LYS A 348 -11.84 -11.47 -6.75
N VAL A 349 -10.59 -11.36 -6.32
CA VAL A 349 -10.20 -11.16 -4.92
C VAL A 349 -9.54 -9.80 -4.80
N GLU A 350 -10.32 -8.80 -4.38
CA GLU A 350 -9.90 -7.40 -4.32
C GLU A 350 -10.17 -6.81 -2.95
N ASP A 351 -9.24 -6.02 -2.47
CA ASP A 351 -9.32 -5.31 -1.21
C ASP A 351 -8.61 -3.96 -1.26
N GLY A 352 -8.99 -3.09 -0.34
CA GLY A 352 -8.58 -1.69 -0.41
C GLY A 352 -8.83 -0.94 0.87
N THR A 353 -8.70 0.38 0.74
CA THR A 353 -8.89 1.33 1.83
C THR A 353 -9.80 2.47 1.40
N VAL A 354 -10.57 2.98 2.35
CA VAL A 354 -11.44 4.13 2.22
C VAL A 354 -10.97 5.20 3.20
N ASP A 355 -10.80 6.43 2.74
CA ASP A 355 -10.34 7.57 3.55
C ASP A 355 -11.24 8.80 3.39
N LEU A 356 -11.57 9.43 4.51
CA LEU A 356 -12.40 10.63 4.55
C LEU A 356 -11.68 11.80 3.88
N GLN A 357 -12.39 12.45 2.96
CA GLN A 357 -11.88 13.61 2.28
C GLN A 357 -11.86 14.82 3.22
N GLN A 358 -10.73 15.53 3.22
CA GLN A 358 -10.50 16.67 4.11
C GLN A 358 -10.85 18.02 3.47
N ALA A 359 -11.38 18.00 2.24
CA ALA A 359 -11.84 19.18 1.52
C ALA A 359 -13.27 19.00 1.03
N ILE A 360 -14.04 20.09 1.10
CA ILE A 360 -15.42 20.15 0.60
C ILE A 360 -15.45 20.41 -0.91
N THR A 361 -14.41 21.06 -1.45
CA THR A 361 -14.29 21.35 -2.87
C THR A 361 -12.83 21.27 -3.30
N PHE A 362 -12.60 20.55 -4.39
CA PHE A 362 -11.28 20.38 -4.99
C PHE A 362 -11.11 21.26 -6.24
N SER A 363 -9.87 21.58 -6.55
CA SER A 363 -9.47 22.39 -7.71
C SER A 363 -7.97 22.21 -7.99
N ASN A 364 -7.46 22.75 -9.11
CA ASN A 364 -6.04 22.63 -9.47
C ASN A 364 -5.11 23.08 -8.33
N SER A 365 -5.48 24.11 -7.57
CA SER A 365 -4.67 24.60 -6.44
C SER A 365 -4.51 23.58 -5.31
N THR A 366 -5.35 22.55 -5.26
CA THR A 366 -5.26 21.48 -4.25
C THR A 366 -4.03 20.61 -4.46
N MET A 367 -3.60 20.41 -5.72
CA MET A 367 -2.38 19.65 -6.05
C MET A 367 -1.13 20.53 -6.17
N LYS A 368 -1.08 21.68 -5.47
CA LYS A 368 0.12 22.53 -5.49
C LYS A 368 1.19 21.98 -4.56
N GLY A 369 2.36 21.66 -5.11
CA GLY A 369 3.55 21.24 -4.36
C GLY A 369 4.23 20.02 -4.95
N GLN A 370 5.22 19.52 -4.21
CA GLN A 370 5.97 18.30 -4.54
C GLN A 370 5.40 17.13 -3.75
N PHE A 371 5.08 16.06 -4.45
CA PHE A 371 4.57 14.81 -3.90
C PHE A 371 5.58 13.71 -4.14
N ALA A 372 5.82 12.85 -3.17
CA ALA A 372 6.40 11.54 -3.43
C ALA A 372 5.34 10.67 -4.13
N VAL A 373 5.73 9.92 -5.15
CA VAL A 373 4.88 9.00 -5.89
C VAL A 373 5.38 7.56 -5.72
N LEU A 374 4.43 6.64 -5.59
CA LEU A 374 4.63 5.20 -5.66
C LEU A 374 3.59 4.63 -6.60
N MET A 375 4.01 3.85 -7.59
CA MET A 375 3.11 3.11 -8.48
C MET A 375 3.66 1.72 -8.77
N ASP A 376 2.77 0.74 -8.90
CA ASP A 376 3.11 -0.65 -9.21
C ASP A 376 2.04 -1.30 -10.09
N GLY A 377 2.44 -2.33 -10.83
CA GLY A 377 1.54 -3.07 -11.71
C GLY A 377 2.22 -3.56 -12.98
N PHE A 378 1.47 -3.61 -14.07
CA PHE A 378 1.98 -4.07 -15.36
C PHE A 378 1.43 -3.28 -16.55
N ASP A 379 2.22 -3.22 -17.62
CA ASP A 379 1.78 -2.86 -18.96
C ASP A 379 1.68 -4.14 -19.83
N PRO A 380 1.23 -4.07 -21.10
CA PRO A 380 1.04 -5.27 -21.92
C PRO A 380 2.31 -6.11 -22.14
N PHE A 381 3.47 -5.60 -21.77
CA PHE A 381 4.77 -6.21 -22.04
C PHE A 381 5.61 -6.44 -20.80
N ASN A 382 5.38 -5.71 -19.70
CA ASN A 382 6.29 -5.67 -18.57
C ASN A 382 5.58 -5.48 -17.23
N LEU A 383 6.19 -6.02 -16.17
CA LEU A 383 5.98 -5.50 -14.81
C LEU A 383 6.59 -4.10 -14.74
N VAL A 384 5.88 -3.15 -14.13
CA VAL A 384 6.29 -1.74 -14.08
C VAL A 384 6.08 -1.20 -12.68
N ASP A 385 7.18 -0.86 -12.02
CA ASP A 385 7.16 -0.17 -10.74
C ASP A 385 7.87 1.17 -10.84
N ARG A 386 7.43 2.12 -10.00
CA ARG A 386 7.93 3.50 -10.04
C ARG A 386 7.95 4.11 -8.64
N VAL A 387 9.04 4.80 -8.34
CA VAL A 387 9.13 5.76 -7.23
C VAL A 387 9.73 7.06 -7.72
N GLY A 388 9.38 8.17 -7.10
CA GLY A 388 9.97 9.45 -7.43
C GLY A 388 9.17 10.61 -6.89
N THR A 389 9.27 11.74 -7.57
CA THR A 389 8.55 12.96 -7.20
C THR A 389 7.64 13.44 -8.34
N LEU A 390 6.45 13.91 -7.97
CA LEU A 390 5.48 14.53 -8.86
C LEU A 390 5.21 15.95 -8.37
N GLN A 391 5.46 16.96 -9.20
CA GLN A 391 5.24 18.38 -8.87
C GLN A 391 4.01 18.90 -9.59
N GLY A 392 3.03 19.39 -8.84
CA GLY A 392 1.91 20.17 -9.37
C GLY A 392 2.11 21.65 -9.08
N ASP A 393 1.89 22.49 -10.09
CA ASP A 393 2.05 23.95 -9.98
C ASP A 393 0.85 24.66 -9.34
N GLY A 394 -0.28 23.96 -9.18
CA GLY A 394 -1.54 24.54 -8.70
C GLY A 394 -2.38 25.18 -9.80
N ALA A 395 -1.92 25.17 -11.06
CA ALA A 395 -2.53 25.83 -12.21
C ALA A 395 -2.80 24.87 -13.39
N GLY A 396 -2.37 23.62 -13.31
CA GLY A 396 -2.68 22.57 -14.28
C GLY A 396 -1.46 21.98 -15.00
N ASN A 397 -0.24 22.26 -14.54
CA ASN A 397 0.99 21.63 -15.04
C ASN A 397 1.56 20.63 -14.03
N LEU A 398 2.02 19.49 -14.54
CA LEU A 398 2.73 18.45 -13.79
C LEU A 398 4.19 18.35 -14.25
N THR A 399 5.07 17.96 -13.35
CA THR A 399 6.42 17.47 -13.68
C THR A 399 6.69 16.22 -12.86
N LEU A 400 7.03 15.11 -13.53
CA LEU A 400 7.41 13.84 -12.91
C LEU A 400 8.92 13.69 -13.00
N ASP A 401 9.57 13.35 -11.89
CA ASP A 401 10.92 12.82 -11.85
C ASP A 401 10.87 11.45 -11.19
N GLU A 402 11.25 10.41 -11.91
CA GLU A 402 11.04 9.04 -11.48
C GLU A 402 12.27 8.15 -11.65
N PHE A 403 12.31 7.14 -10.80
CA PHE A 403 13.03 5.91 -11.03
C PHE A 403 12.01 4.83 -11.36
N ILE A 404 12.24 4.15 -12.46
CA ILE A 404 11.35 3.11 -12.98
C ILE A 404 12.09 1.78 -13.01
N ASN A 405 11.41 0.69 -12.62
CA ASN A 405 11.83 -0.68 -12.87
C ASN A 405 10.85 -1.34 -13.85
N ARG A 406 11.35 -1.74 -15.03
CA ARG A 406 10.58 -2.48 -16.04
C ARG A 406 11.12 -3.89 -16.20
N SER A 407 10.43 -4.88 -15.66
CA SER A 407 10.82 -6.30 -15.69
C SER A 407 12.30 -6.50 -15.33
N GLY A 408 12.73 -5.92 -14.20
CA GLY A 408 14.12 -5.95 -13.73
C GLY A 408 15.09 -4.95 -14.38
N THR A 409 14.65 -4.16 -15.37
CA THR A 409 15.47 -3.13 -16.01
C THR A 409 15.16 -1.75 -15.44
N THR A 410 16.15 -1.17 -14.75
CA THR A 410 16.00 0.12 -14.07
C THR A 410 16.40 1.31 -14.93
N GLN A 411 15.65 2.41 -14.86
CA GLN A 411 15.97 3.66 -15.58
C GLN A 411 15.60 4.90 -14.75
N THR A 412 16.22 6.03 -15.12
CA THR A 412 15.87 7.36 -14.62
C THR A 412 15.67 8.29 -15.83
N PRO A 413 14.42 8.41 -16.33
CA PRO A 413 14.12 9.18 -17.55
C PRO A 413 14.37 10.68 -17.42
N GLY A 414 14.42 11.16 -16.18
CA GLY A 414 14.53 12.56 -15.81
C GLY A 414 13.18 13.28 -15.77
N PHE A 415 13.20 14.62 -15.85
CA PHE A 415 11.99 15.42 -15.71
C PHE A 415 11.07 15.26 -16.94
N ILE A 416 9.87 14.73 -16.70
CA ILE A 416 8.83 14.53 -17.70
C ILE A 416 7.70 15.52 -17.43
N ALA A 417 7.41 16.37 -18.41
CA ALA A 417 6.32 17.34 -18.31
C ALA A 417 4.96 16.69 -18.56
N GLY A 418 3.95 17.25 -17.90
CA GLY A 418 2.55 16.86 -18.05
C GLY A 418 1.59 17.99 -17.74
N THR A 419 0.30 17.69 -17.85
CA THR A 419 -0.80 18.60 -17.47
C THR A 419 -1.81 17.86 -16.62
N TYR A 420 -2.61 18.60 -15.85
CA TYR A 420 -3.71 18.05 -15.06
C TYR A 420 -4.87 19.03 -14.91
N SER A 421 -6.04 18.47 -14.59
CA SER A 421 -7.23 19.22 -14.20
C SER A 421 -7.94 18.49 -13.07
N VAL A 422 -8.34 19.23 -12.04
CA VAL A 422 -9.03 18.71 -10.85
C VAL A 422 -10.49 19.16 -10.88
N ALA A 423 -11.40 18.20 -10.90
CA ALA A 423 -12.83 18.46 -10.75
C ALA A 423 -13.20 18.70 -9.28
N SER A 424 -14.34 19.36 -9.04
CA SER A 424 -14.81 19.70 -7.69
C SER A 424 -15.09 18.48 -6.82
N ASN A 425 -15.34 17.32 -7.43
CA ASN A 425 -15.65 16.05 -6.79
C ASN A 425 -14.39 15.20 -6.50
N SER A 426 -13.22 15.82 -6.37
CA SER A 426 -11.91 15.21 -6.08
C SER A 426 -11.23 14.42 -7.20
N ARG A 427 -11.95 14.08 -8.27
CA ARG A 427 -11.36 13.38 -9.41
C ARG A 427 -10.47 14.35 -10.18
N ALA A 428 -9.21 14.00 -10.39
CA ALA A 428 -8.31 14.72 -11.30
C ALA A 428 -7.93 13.82 -12.47
N THR A 429 -7.71 14.43 -13.63
CA THR A 429 -7.17 13.76 -14.82
C THR A 429 -5.87 14.42 -15.22
N GLY A 430 -4.85 13.63 -15.52
CA GLY A 430 -3.54 14.07 -15.96
C GLY A 430 -3.08 13.37 -17.23
N VAL A 431 -2.19 14.05 -17.93
CA VAL A 431 -1.44 13.54 -19.07
C VAL A 431 0.03 13.77 -18.79
N ILE A 432 0.85 12.73 -18.86
CA ILE A 432 2.31 12.79 -18.69
C ILE A 432 2.95 12.11 -19.89
N SER A 433 3.80 12.84 -20.61
CA SER A 433 4.38 12.36 -21.87
C SER A 433 5.16 11.06 -21.68
N GLY A 434 4.84 10.03 -22.45
CA GLY A 434 5.52 8.72 -22.35
C GLY A 434 5.12 7.87 -21.14
N LEU A 435 4.29 8.39 -20.22
CA LEU A 435 3.69 7.63 -19.13
C LEU A 435 2.24 7.25 -19.47
N SER A 436 1.37 8.26 -19.57
CA SER A 436 -0.08 8.04 -19.63
C SER A 436 -0.80 9.22 -20.27
N ASN A 437 -1.84 8.94 -21.06
CA ASN A 437 -2.80 9.94 -21.52
C ASN A 437 -4.11 9.93 -20.70
N ASN A 438 -4.23 9.01 -19.74
CA ASN A 438 -5.40 8.82 -18.90
C ASN A 438 -4.98 8.52 -17.45
N LEU A 439 -4.12 9.36 -16.88
CA LEU A 439 -3.73 9.25 -15.49
C LEU A 439 -4.84 9.86 -14.64
N VAL A 440 -5.37 9.12 -13.68
CA VAL A 440 -6.49 9.57 -12.84
C VAL A 440 -6.06 9.61 -11.39
N PHE A 441 -6.49 10.65 -10.67
CA PHE A 441 -6.28 10.78 -9.25
C PHE A 441 -7.62 10.95 -8.54
N TYR A 442 -7.74 10.37 -7.34
CA TYR A 442 -8.82 10.68 -6.42
C TYR A 442 -8.24 11.28 -5.16
N LEU A 443 -8.41 12.60 -5.01
CA LEU A 443 -7.80 13.37 -3.93
C LEU A 443 -8.49 13.08 -2.60
N ILE A 444 -7.70 12.72 -1.59
CA ILE A 444 -8.16 12.63 -0.19
C ILE A 444 -8.07 14.03 0.43
N SER A 445 -6.97 14.74 0.15
CA SER A 445 -6.67 16.06 0.69
C SER A 445 -5.78 16.85 -0.29
N GLY A 446 -5.25 18.01 0.15
CA GLY A 446 -4.14 18.68 -0.56
C GLY A 446 -2.77 18.03 -0.37
N SER A 447 -2.73 16.91 0.37
CA SER A 447 -1.51 16.17 0.67
C SER A 447 -1.51 14.77 0.08
N ASP A 448 -2.66 14.10 -0.03
CA ASP A 448 -2.70 12.67 -0.39
C ASP A 448 -3.75 12.37 -1.46
N ALA A 449 -3.42 11.43 -2.34
CA ALA A 449 -4.35 10.93 -3.34
C ALA A 449 -4.02 9.49 -3.76
N TYR A 450 -5.07 8.77 -4.15
CA TYR A 450 -4.95 7.55 -4.94
C TYR A 450 -4.68 7.90 -6.39
N ILE A 451 -3.86 7.11 -7.09
CA ILE A 451 -3.55 7.29 -8.52
C ILE A 451 -3.81 5.99 -9.28
N LEU A 452 -4.30 6.10 -10.51
CA LEU A 452 -4.50 4.99 -11.44
C LEU A 452 -4.06 5.41 -12.84
N GLN A 453 -3.23 4.59 -13.48
CA GLN A 453 -2.95 4.69 -14.90
C GLN A 453 -4.06 3.96 -15.67
N ASN A 454 -5.11 4.69 -16.07
CA ASN A 454 -6.31 4.13 -16.67
C ASN A 454 -6.20 3.94 -18.21
N ASP A 455 -4.99 3.70 -18.73
CA ASP A 455 -4.76 3.46 -20.16
C ASP A 455 -5.10 2.00 -20.52
N THR A 456 -5.58 1.76 -21.74
CA THR A 456 -5.83 0.40 -22.22
C THR A 456 -4.55 -0.43 -22.20
N GLY A 457 -4.66 -1.61 -21.57
CA GLY A 457 -3.56 -2.57 -21.41
C GLY A 457 -2.64 -2.29 -20.24
N ALA A 458 -2.78 -1.16 -19.53
CA ALA A 458 -2.03 -0.88 -18.31
C ALA A 458 -2.89 -1.19 -17.09
N GLU A 459 -2.32 -1.90 -16.12
CA GLU A 459 -2.93 -2.27 -14.85
C GLU A 459 -2.00 -1.77 -13.74
N ILE A 460 -1.93 -0.44 -13.58
CA ILE A 460 -0.97 0.22 -12.69
C ILE A 460 -1.69 1.25 -11.83
N ASP A 461 -1.59 1.13 -10.52
CA ASP A 461 -2.13 2.07 -9.54
C ASP A 461 -1.06 2.49 -8.53
N GLY A 462 -1.48 3.24 -7.52
CA GLY A 462 -0.62 3.56 -6.40
C GLY A 462 -1.11 4.76 -5.61
N VAL A 463 -0.16 5.52 -5.07
CA VAL A 463 -0.45 6.68 -4.22
C VAL A 463 0.54 7.83 -4.43
N ILE A 464 0.09 9.03 -4.12
CA ILE A 464 0.94 10.20 -3.94
C ILE A 464 0.75 10.80 -2.55
N SER A 465 1.85 11.28 -1.95
CA SER A 465 1.82 12.01 -0.68
C SER A 465 2.76 13.20 -0.73
N LYS A 466 2.27 14.36 -0.27
CA LYS A 466 3.00 15.63 -0.32
C LYS A 466 4.17 15.63 0.64
N GLN A 467 5.32 16.08 0.13
CA GLN A 467 6.51 16.33 0.94
C GLN A 467 6.37 17.66 1.71
N PRO A 468 6.98 17.78 2.90
CA PRO A 468 6.88 18.93 3.80
C PRO A 468 7.48 20.24 3.26
#